data_AF-A0A800G174-F1
#
_entry.id   AF-A0A800G174-F1
#
_cell.length_a   1.000
_cell.length_b   1.000
_cell.length_c   1.000
_cell.angle_alpha   90.00
_cell.angle_beta   90.00
_cell.angle_gamma   90.00
#
_symmetry.space_group_name_H-M   'P 1'
#
loop_
_entity.id
_entity.type
_entity.pdbx_description
1 polymer ?
#
loop_
_entity_poly.entity_id
_entity_poly.type
_entity_poly.pdbx_seq_one_letter_code
_entity_poly.pdbx_strand_id
1 'polypeptide(L)'
;MYTRCRSSLLSLLALTLPAASPGYAQEGQAGMLRYPDVSQAQIVFVYANDLWLVDRAGGLATPLASPAGAERNPRFSADGKTIAFSG
;
A
#
# COMPACT_ATOMS: atom_id res chain seq x y z
N MET A 1 68.26 -26.73 -4.09
CA MET A 1 66.93 -27.35 -3.92
C MET A 1 65.88 -26.24 -4.08
N TYR A 2 64.87 -26.47 -4.91
CA TYR A 2 63.97 -25.51 -5.58
C TYR A 2 63.25 -24.49 -4.68
N THR A 3 63.06 -23.25 -5.17
CA THR A 3 61.81 -22.50 -4.88
C THR A 3 61.42 -21.62 -6.07
N ARG A 4 60.42 -22.06 -6.83
CA ARG A 4 59.51 -21.20 -7.61
C ARG A 4 58.16 -21.22 -6.91
N CYS A 5 57.54 -20.07 -6.66
CA CYS A 5 56.08 -19.91 -6.53
C CYS A 5 55.77 -18.40 -6.59
N ARG A 6 55.52 -17.86 -7.79
CA ARG A 6 54.18 -17.57 -8.34
C ARG A 6 53.39 -16.51 -7.57
N SER A 7 53.42 -15.31 -8.16
CA SER A 7 52.26 -14.46 -8.50
C SER A 7 51.24 -14.17 -7.39
N SER A 8 51.22 -12.92 -6.91
CA SER A 8 50.08 -12.38 -6.16
C SER A 8 49.54 -11.16 -6.88
N LEU A 9 48.49 -11.39 -7.67
CA LEU A 9 47.60 -10.35 -8.20
C LEU A 9 46.77 -9.82 -7.02
N LEU A 10 46.99 -8.58 -6.61
CA LEU A 10 46.12 -7.87 -5.67
C LEU A 10 44.84 -7.45 -6.40
N SER A 11 43.75 -8.18 -6.17
CA SER A 11 42.41 -7.76 -6.59
C SER A 11 41.83 -6.78 -5.58
N LEU A 12 41.64 -5.51 -5.96
CA LEU A 12 40.87 -4.54 -5.18
C LEU A 12 39.37 -4.91 -5.24
N LEU A 13 38.78 -5.25 -4.10
CA LEU A 13 37.34 -5.44 -3.95
C LEU A 13 36.68 -4.08 -3.69
N ALA A 14 36.04 -3.51 -4.72
CA ALA A 14 35.28 -2.28 -4.58
C ALA A 14 33.94 -2.58 -3.87
N LEU A 15 33.77 -2.04 -2.66
CA LEU A 15 32.55 -2.20 -1.86
C LEU A 15 31.47 -1.22 -2.35
N THR A 16 30.51 -1.69 -3.14
CA THR A 16 29.38 -0.87 -3.59
C THR A 16 28.33 -0.76 -2.49
N LEU A 17 28.24 0.40 -1.82
CA LEU A 17 27.13 0.71 -0.93
C LEU A 17 25.87 1.02 -1.74
N PRO A 18 24.73 0.35 -1.51
CA PRO A 18 23.47 0.74 -2.11
C PRO A 18 23.00 2.05 -1.46
N ALA A 19 22.83 3.10 -2.26
CA ALA A 19 22.18 4.33 -1.83
C ALA A 19 20.69 4.03 -1.60
N ALA A 20 20.25 4.05 -0.34
CA ALA A 20 18.83 3.95 -0.02
C ALA A 20 18.16 5.28 -0.40
N SER A 21 17.37 5.27 -1.47
CA SER A 21 16.53 6.41 -1.85
C SER A 21 15.45 6.61 -0.79
N PRO A 22 15.24 7.83 -0.24
CA PRO A 22 14.08 8.08 0.60
C PRO A 22 12.82 7.91 -0.25
N GLY A 23 11.92 7.01 0.17
CA GLY A 23 10.60 6.90 -0.43
C GLY A 23 9.80 8.15 -0.09
N TYR A 24 9.37 8.90 -1.11
CA TYR A 24 8.43 10.00 -0.91
C TYR A 24 7.08 9.40 -0.51
N ALA A 25 6.58 9.79 0.67
CA ALA A 25 5.20 9.51 1.03
C ALA A 25 4.30 10.24 0.02
N GLN A 26 3.41 9.50 -0.66
CA GLN A 26 2.38 10.11 -1.50
C GLN A 26 1.47 10.92 -0.57
N GLU A 27 1.58 12.23 -0.66
CA GLU A 27 0.68 13.15 0.04
C GLU A 27 -0.71 12.94 -0.57
N GLY A 28 -1.55 12.21 0.18
CA GLY A 28 -2.88 11.81 -0.28
C GLY A 28 -3.64 13.05 -0.73
N GLN A 29 -4.21 12.98 -1.93
CA GLN A 29 -5.12 14.01 -2.42
C GLN A 29 -6.19 14.27 -1.35
N ALA A 30 -6.20 15.49 -0.81
CA ALA A 30 -7.04 15.89 0.32
C ALA A 30 -8.51 16.07 -0.12
N GLY A 31 -9.14 14.99 -0.56
CA GLY A 31 -10.59 14.93 -0.75
C GLY A 31 -11.29 14.56 0.56
N MET A 32 -12.55 14.97 0.67
CA MET A 32 -13.38 14.63 1.83
C MET A 32 -13.66 13.12 1.87
N LEU A 33 -13.22 12.45 2.92
CA LEU A 33 -13.63 11.07 3.23
C LEU A 33 -15.04 11.09 3.80
N ARG A 34 -15.96 10.33 3.23
CA ARG A 34 -17.37 10.37 3.59
C ARG A 34 -17.92 8.98 3.90
N TYR A 35 -18.96 8.94 4.73
CA TYR A 35 -19.77 7.76 5.01
C TYR A 35 -18.96 6.51 5.44
N PRO A 36 -18.09 6.60 6.47
CA PRO A 36 -17.35 5.43 6.92
C PRO A 36 -18.27 4.40 7.60
N ASP A 37 -17.97 3.12 7.37
CA ASP A 37 -18.48 1.99 8.16
C ASP A 37 -17.33 1.03 8.46
N VAL A 38 -17.41 0.29 9.57
CA VAL A 38 -16.28 -0.47 10.12
C VAL A 38 -16.72 -1.91 10.39
N SER A 39 -15.99 -2.87 9.83
CA SER A 39 -16.13 -4.30 10.15
C SER A 39 -15.18 -4.73 11.25
N GLN A 40 -15.13 -6.03 11.55
CA GLN A 40 -14.13 -6.57 12.49
C GLN A 40 -12.69 -6.28 12.03
N ALA A 41 -12.44 -6.29 10.72
CA ALA A 41 -11.10 -6.25 10.13
C ALA A 41 -10.80 -5.03 9.26
N GLN A 42 -11.81 -4.37 8.69
CA GLN A 42 -11.63 -3.36 7.65
C GLN A 42 -12.55 -2.15 7.86
N ILE A 43 -12.22 -1.04 7.20
CA ILE A 43 -13.00 0.18 7.12
C ILE A 43 -13.33 0.43 5.66
N VAL A 44 -14.61 0.69 5.36
CA VAL A 44 -15.06 1.14 4.04
C VAL A 44 -15.47 2.60 4.13
N PHE A 45 -15.18 3.40 3.11
CA PHE A 45 -15.59 4.79 3.01
C PHE A 45 -15.70 5.22 1.55
N VAL A 46 -16.28 6.40 1.32
CA VAL A 46 -16.39 7.02 -0.01
C VAL A 46 -15.29 8.07 -0.19
N TYR A 47 -14.55 7.97 -1.29
CA TYR A 47 -13.56 8.94 -1.74
C TYR A 47 -13.63 9.10 -3.26
N ALA A 48 -13.57 10.35 -3.74
CA ALA A 48 -13.73 10.68 -5.17
C ALA A 48 -15.03 10.13 -5.82
N ASN A 49 -16.09 9.92 -5.01
CA ASN A 49 -17.37 9.28 -5.35
C ASN A 49 -17.35 7.75 -5.46
N ASP A 50 -16.19 7.13 -5.26
CA ASP A 50 -15.99 5.69 -5.30
C ASP A 50 -15.90 5.07 -3.90
N LEU A 51 -16.05 3.75 -3.81
CA LEU A 51 -15.80 2.99 -2.58
C LEU A 51 -14.33 2.62 -2.42
N TRP A 52 -13.81 2.82 -1.21
CA TRP A 52 -12.46 2.48 -0.82
C TRP A 52 -12.45 1.65 0.46
N LEU A 53 -11.46 0.76 0.57
CA LEU A 53 -11.22 -0.10 1.72
C LEU A 53 -9.84 0.16 2.31
N VAL A 54 -9.73 0.06 3.63
CA VAL A 54 -8.45 0.02 4.33
C VAL A 54 -8.56 -0.97 5.50
N ASP A 55 -7.44 -1.59 5.88
CA ASP A 55 -7.39 -2.39 7.10
C ASP A 55 -7.70 -1.53 8.32
N ARG A 56 -8.35 -2.13 9.32
CA ARG A 56 -8.73 -1.44 10.56
C ARG A 56 -7.52 -0.96 11.37
N ALA A 57 -6.37 -1.61 11.19
CA ALA A 57 -5.09 -1.18 11.76
C ALA A 57 -4.53 0.09 11.06
N GLY A 58 -5.18 0.57 10.00
CA GLY A 58 -4.68 1.60 9.11
C GLY A 58 -3.81 1.03 8.01
N GLY A 59 -3.20 1.92 7.23
CA GLY A 59 -2.36 1.56 6.09
C GLY A 59 -2.84 2.23 4.81
N LEU A 60 -2.48 1.63 3.67
CA LEU A 60 -2.85 2.15 2.36
C LEU A 60 -4.28 1.72 2.02
N ALA A 61 -5.13 2.68 1.69
CA ALA A 61 -6.47 2.40 1.18
C ALA A 61 -6.42 1.94 -0.28
N THR A 62 -7.30 1.02 -0.64
CA THR A 62 -7.42 0.46 -1.99
C THR A 62 -8.83 0.69 -2.54
N PRO A 63 -9.00 0.99 -3.84
CA PRO A 63 -10.31 1.10 -4.45
C PRO A 63 -11.02 -0.26 -4.43
N LEU A 64 -12.30 -0.25 -4.08
CA LEU A 64 -13.15 -1.45 -4.03
C LEU A 64 -14.07 -1.52 -5.25
N ALA A 65 -14.78 -0.43 -5.56
CA ALA A 65 -15.76 -0.38 -6.65
C ALA A 65 -15.92 1.06 -7.15
N SER A 66 -16.13 1.20 -8.46
CA SER A 66 -16.38 2.48 -9.17
C SER A 66 -17.44 2.29 -10.27
N PRO A 67 -18.70 1.99 -9.90
CA PRO A 67 -19.80 1.96 -10.85
C PRO A 67 -20.16 3.38 -11.35
N ALA A 68 -21.00 3.47 -12.38
CA ALA A 68 -21.46 4.76 -12.87
C ALA A 68 -22.42 5.40 -11.85
N GLY A 69 -21.97 6.43 -11.15
CA GLY A 69 -22.78 7.11 -10.14
C GLY A 69 -21.92 7.69 -9.04
N ALA A 70 -22.55 8.04 -7.92
CA ALA A 70 -21.84 8.37 -6.70
C ALA A 70 -22.29 7.42 -5.60
N GLU A 71 -21.39 6.59 -5.10
CA GLU A 71 -21.73 5.65 -4.03
C GLU A 71 -21.86 6.37 -2.70
N ARG A 72 -22.86 5.96 -1.92
CA ARG A 72 -23.19 6.56 -0.62
C ARG A 72 -23.57 5.51 0.39
N ASN A 73 -23.33 5.84 1.66
CA ASN A 73 -23.74 5.06 2.83
C ASN A 73 -23.36 3.56 2.77
N PRO A 74 -22.09 3.21 2.46
CA PRO A 74 -21.67 1.81 2.45
C PRO A 74 -21.83 1.20 3.85
N ARG A 75 -22.30 -0.05 3.93
CA ARG A 75 -22.44 -0.82 5.18
C ARG A 75 -21.93 -2.24 4.99
N PHE A 76 -21.12 -2.72 5.93
CA PHE A 76 -20.71 -4.11 6.00
C PHE A 76 -21.86 -5.02 6.43
N SER A 77 -21.88 -6.25 5.92
CA SER A 77 -22.63 -7.35 6.52
C SER A 77 -22.06 -7.69 7.90
N ALA A 78 -22.86 -8.33 8.75
CA ALA A 78 -22.43 -8.70 10.11
C ALA A 78 -21.18 -9.60 10.14
N ASP A 79 -20.98 -10.42 9.10
CA ASP A 79 -19.81 -11.28 8.93
C ASP A 79 -18.66 -10.61 8.15
N GLY A 80 -18.83 -9.34 7.73
CA GLY A 80 -17.83 -8.54 7.04
C GLY A 80 -17.54 -8.95 5.59
N LYS A 81 -18.25 -9.93 5.03
CA LYS A 81 -17.95 -10.48 3.68
C LYS A 81 -18.54 -9.68 2.54
N THR A 82 -19.56 -8.87 2.81
CA THR A 82 -20.29 -8.11 1.79
C THR A 82 -20.41 -6.66 2.23
N ILE A 83 -20.45 -5.76 1.25
CA ILE A 83 -20.72 -4.34 1.45
C ILE A 83 -21.94 -3.96 0.61
N ALA A 84 -22.97 -3.42 1.25
CA ALA A 84 -24.12 -2.82 0.58
C ALA A 84 -23.94 -1.30 0.49
N PHE A 85 -24.35 -0.67 -0.60
CA PHE A 85 -24.26 0.78 -0.82
C PHE A 85 -25.43 1.28 -1.68
N SER A 86 -25.65 2.58 -1.71
CA SER A 86 -26.60 3.23 -2.63
C SER A 86 -25.85 3.98 -3.73
N GLY A 87 -26.32 3.88 -4.97
CA GLY A 87 -25.78 4.57 -6.15
C GLY A 87 -26.89 5.23 -6.96
#